data_AF-A0A925LTZ6-F1
#
_entry.id   AF-A0A925LTZ6-F1
#
_cell.length_a   1.000
_cell.length_b   1.000
_cell.length_c   1.000
_cell.angle_alpha   90.00
_cell.angle_beta   90.00
_cell.angle_gamma   90.00
#
_symmetry.space_group_name_H-M   'P 1'
#
loop_
_entity.id
_entity.type
_entity.pdbx_description
1 polymer ?
#
loop_
_entity_poly.entity_id
_entity_poly.type
_entity_poly.pdbx_seq_one_letter_code
_entity_poly.pdbx_strand_id
1 'polypeptide(L)'
;SGISEAEAANLVIAYEPVWAIGTGVTATPEQAESAHEHLRNWLASRYTPAFSEKVRILYGGSVKADNAETLLGQANVDGALVGGASLKASTFVPIIEAARKLSAGT
;
A
#
# COMPACT_ATOMS: atom_id res chain seq x y z
N SER A 1 -19.88 17.01 -4.72
CA SER A 1 -19.26 17.00 -3.38
C SER A 1 -18.01 16.13 -3.44
N GLY A 2 -17.01 16.43 -2.61
CA GLY A 2 -15.75 15.68 -2.52
C GLY A 2 -15.29 15.59 -1.05
N ILE A 3 -14.25 14.81 -0.79
CA ILE A 3 -13.67 14.65 0.55
C ILE A 3 -12.88 15.92 0.91
N SER A 4 -13.07 16.44 2.12
CA SER A 4 -12.35 17.62 2.60
C SER A 4 -10.92 17.28 3.01
N GLU A 5 -10.06 18.30 3.09
CA GLU A 5 -8.68 18.09 3.53
C GLU A 5 -8.58 17.59 4.99
N ALA A 6 -9.53 17.97 5.84
CA ALA A 6 -9.61 17.47 7.22
C ALA A 6 -9.92 15.97 7.29
N GLU A 7 -10.63 15.44 6.29
CA GLU A 7 -10.99 14.02 6.20
C GLU A 7 -9.89 13.18 5.53
N ALA A 8 -8.92 13.80 4.84
CA ALA A 8 -7.87 13.11 4.09
C ALA A 8 -7.08 12.11 4.93
N ALA A 9 -6.76 12.44 6.19
CA ALA A 9 -6.03 11.56 7.10
C ALA A 9 -6.82 10.27 7.48
N ASN A 10 -8.15 10.36 7.40
CA ASN A 10 -9.05 9.23 7.67
C ASN A 10 -9.36 8.42 6.39
N LEU A 11 -8.98 8.92 5.21
CA LEU A 11 -9.11 8.19 3.97
C LEU A 11 -7.93 7.23 3.78
N VAL A 12 -8.25 6.01 3.37
CA VAL A 12 -7.29 4.99 2.95
C VAL A 12 -7.71 4.48 1.59
N ILE A 13 -6.77 4.42 0.67
CA ILE A 13 -6.94 3.82 -0.66
C ILE A 13 -6.19 2.49 -0.65
N ALA A 14 -6.82 1.42 -1.13
CA ALA A 14 -6.13 0.16 -1.41
C ALA A 14 -6.04 -0.04 -2.93
N TYR A 15 -4.82 -0.08 -3.46
CA TYR A 15 -4.58 -0.42 -4.86
C TYR A 15 -4.51 -1.94 -5.03
N GLU A 16 -5.46 -2.50 -5.77
CA GLU A 16 -5.50 -3.94 -6.07
C GLU A 16 -5.13 -4.20 -7.54
N PRO A 17 -3.94 -4.76 -7.84
CA PRO A 17 -3.58 -5.18 -9.18
C PRO A 17 -4.34 -6.46 -9.55
N VAL A 18 -5.62 -6.36 -9.94
CA VAL A 18 -6.52 -7.50 -10.22
C VAL A 18 -5.90 -8.54 -11.17
N TRP A 19 -5.07 -8.09 -12.13
CA TRP A 19 -4.35 -8.96 -13.06
C TRP A 19 -3.33 -9.91 -12.38
N ALA A 20 -2.91 -9.61 -11.15
CA ALA A 20 -2.00 -10.39 -10.31
C ALA A 20 -2.71 -11.14 -9.15
N ILE A 21 -4.04 -11.12 -9.09
CA ILE A 21 -4.81 -11.78 -8.01
C ILE A 21 -5.28 -13.16 -8.50
N GLY A 22 -4.86 -14.23 -7.83
CA GLY A 22 -5.29 -15.60 -8.14
C GLY A 22 -4.71 -16.20 -9.44
N THR A 23 -3.79 -15.49 -10.10
CA THR A 23 -3.18 -15.92 -11.38
C THR A 23 -1.83 -16.62 -11.22
N GLY A 24 -1.28 -16.65 -10.01
CA GLY A 24 0.08 -17.13 -9.74
C GLY A 24 1.19 -16.14 -10.14
N VAL A 25 0.83 -15.03 -10.80
CA VAL A 25 1.71 -13.91 -11.11
C VAL A 25 1.63 -12.90 -9.96
N THR A 26 2.78 -12.47 -9.45
CA THR A 26 2.85 -11.43 -8.40
C THR A 26 3.35 -10.14 -9.04
N ALA A 27 2.66 -9.03 -8.81
CA ALA A 27 3.17 -7.73 -9.26
C ALA A 27 4.52 -7.44 -8.57
N THR A 28 5.49 -6.96 -9.34
CA THR A 28 6.81 -6.63 -8.79
C THR A 28 6.73 -5.39 -7.91
N PRO A 29 7.69 -5.17 -7.00
CA PRO A 29 7.75 -3.96 -6.20
C PRO A 29 7.73 -2.67 -7.05
N GLU A 30 8.40 -2.67 -8.20
CA GLU A 30 8.45 -1.53 -9.11
C GLU A 30 7.09 -1.27 -9.78
N GLN A 31 6.32 -2.32 -10.07
CA GLN A 31 4.95 -2.18 -10.58
C GLN A 31 4.01 -1.64 -9.51
N ALA A 32 4.16 -2.06 -8.25
CA ALA A 32 3.41 -1.52 -7.12
C ALA A 32 3.74 -0.04 -6.91
N GLU A 33 5.03 0.32 -6.88
CA GLU A 33 5.50 1.69 -6.73
C GLU A 33 4.98 2.59 -7.85
N SER A 34 5.12 2.18 -9.11
CA SER A 34 4.65 2.98 -10.25
C SER A 34 3.14 3.26 -10.20
N ALA A 35 2.34 2.28 -9.78
CA ALA A 35 0.90 2.48 -9.61
C ALA A 35 0.58 3.44 -8.45
N HIS A 36 1.29 3.31 -7.33
CA HIS A 36 1.10 4.16 -6.15
C HIS A 36 1.55 5.60 -6.40
N GLU A 37 2.70 5.81 -7.04
CA GLU A 37 3.18 7.13 -7.47
C GLU A 37 2.16 7.79 -8.40
N HIS A 38 1.63 7.05 -9.38
CA HIS A 38 0.59 7.56 -10.27
C HIS A 38 -0.67 8.01 -9.49
N LEU A 39 -1.14 7.19 -8.56
CA LEU A 39 -2.29 7.53 -7.70
C LEU A 39 -2.00 8.78 -6.86
N ARG A 40 -0.81 8.91 -6.29
CA ARG A 40 -0.44 10.06 -5.47
C ARG A 40 -0.38 11.35 -6.28
N ASN A 41 0.22 11.30 -7.47
CA ASN A 41 0.25 12.42 -8.41
C ASN A 41 -1.16 12.82 -8.88
N TRP A 42 -2.04 11.84 -9.08
CA TRP A 42 -3.44 12.08 -9.41
C TRP A 42 -4.18 12.79 -8.26
N LEU A 43 -4.01 12.33 -7.01
CA LEU A 43 -4.58 12.97 -5.84
C LEU A 43 -4.08 14.40 -5.67
N ALA A 44 -2.78 14.63 -5.84
CA ALA A 44 -2.16 15.95 -5.72
C ALA A 44 -2.73 16.94 -6.73
N SER A 45 -2.93 16.47 -7.97
CA SER A 45 -3.52 17.26 -9.07
C SER A 45 -5.01 17.50 -8.89
N ARG A 46 -5.74 16.52 -8.34
CA ARG A 46 -7.21 16.57 -8.21
C ARG A 46 -7.68 17.33 -6.97
N TYR A 47 -6.88 17.34 -5.91
CA TYR A 47 -7.12 18.02 -4.64
C TYR A 47 -6.02 19.04 -4.40
N THR A 48 -5.01 18.68 -3.62
CA THR A 48 -3.81 19.48 -3.34
C THR A 48 -2.64 18.53 -3.01
N PRO A 49 -1.38 18.98 -3.11
CA PRO A 49 -0.25 18.21 -2.61
C PRO A 49 -0.38 17.86 -1.12
N ALA A 50 -0.86 18.79 -0.29
CA ALA A 50 -1.07 18.52 1.14
C ALA A 50 -2.14 17.44 1.40
N PHE A 51 -3.15 17.34 0.53
CA PHE A 51 -4.14 16.27 0.57
C PHE A 51 -3.51 14.93 0.20
N SER A 52 -2.71 14.87 -0.88
CA SER A 52 -2.09 13.62 -1.34
C SER A 52 -1.17 13.02 -0.29
N GLU A 53 -0.37 13.82 0.39
CA GLU A 53 0.55 13.33 1.44
C GLU A 53 -0.15 12.78 2.67
N LYS A 54 -1.40 13.19 2.94
CA LYS A 54 -2.18 12.72 4.09
C LYS A 54 -2.91 11.41 3.83
N VAL A 55 -3.19 11.08 2.57
CA VAL A 55 -3.92 9.86 2.19
C VAL A 55 -2.96 8.68 2.22
N ARG A 56 -3.30 7.64 2.98
CA ARG A 56 -2.57 6.37 2.94
C ARG A 56 -2.99 5.56 1.71
N ILE A 57 -2.03 5.10 0.92
CA ILE A 57 -2.22 4.22 -0.23
C ILE A 57 -1.57 2.87 0.09
N LEU A 58 -2.41 1.87 0.34
CA LEU A 58 -2.03 0.51 0.67
C LEU A 58 -1.92 -0.34 -0.59
N TYR A 59 -0.96 -1.25 -0.61
CA TYR A 59 -0.88 -2.28 -1.63
C TYR A 59 -1.79 -3.45 -1.28
N GLY A 60 -2.73 -3.79 -2.17
CA GLY A 60 -3.72 -4.87 -1.99
C GLY A 60 -3.44 -6.13 -2.81
N GLY A 61 -2.28 -6.24 -3.44
CA GLY A 61 -1.88 -7.47 -4.14
C GLY A 61 -1.45 -8.59 -3.18
N SER A 62 -0.83 -9.64 -3.73
CA SER A 62 -0.36 -10.79 -2.94
C SER A 62 0.83 -10.43 -2.04
N VAL A 63 0.55 -10.05 -0.78
CA VAL A 63 1.55 -9.82 0.27
C VAL A 63 1.76 -11.09 1.12
N LYS A 64 3.02 -11.45 1.30
CA LYS A 64 3.51 -12.61 2.05
C LYS A 64 4.74 -12.22 2.85
N ALA A 65 5.16 -13.06 3.78
CA ALA A 65 6.32 -12.80 4.63
C ALA A 65 7.63 -12.58 3.82
N ASP A 66 7.78 -13.28 2.70
CA ASP A 66 8.99 -13.26 1.87
C ASP A 66 9.11 -12.03 0.96
N ASN A 67 8.00 -11.34 0.68
CA ASN A 67 7.97 -10.15 -0.19
C ASN A 67 7.52 -8.87 0.52
N ALA A 68 7.11 -8.94 1.78
CA ALA A 68 6.60 -7.79 2.53
C ALA A 68 7.63 -6.66 2.64
N GLU A 69 8.89 -6.97 2.96
CA GLU A 69 9.92 -5.95 3.16
C GLU A 69 10.21 -5.17 1.86
N THR A 70 10.24 -5.85 0.71
CA THR A 70 10.53 -5.19 -0.57
C THR A 70 9.34 -4.39 -1.11
N LEU A 71 8.11 -4.88 -0.90
CA LEU A 71 6.89 -4.18 -1.30
C LEU A 71 6.62 -2.96 -0.41
N LEU A 72 6.73 -3.12 0.91
CA LEU A 72 6.45 -2.06 1.88
C LEU A 72 7.60 -1.04 1.97
N GLY A 73 8.77 -1.37 1.45
CA GLY A 73 9.91 -0.45 1.35
C GLY A 73 9.84 0.50 0.14
N GLN A 74 8.82 0.38 -0.71
CA GLN A 74 8.62 1.29 -1.84
C GLN A 74 8.15 2.67 -1.36
N ALA A 75 8.60 3.73 -2.03
CA ALA A 75 8.47 5.10 -1.54
C ALA A 75 7.01 5.56 -1.36
N ASN A 76 6.10 5.10 -2.20
CA ASN A 76 4.68 5.51 -2.19
C ASN A 76 3.74 4.43 -1.62
N VAL A 77 4.28 3.32 -1.10
CA VAL A 77 3.51 2.21 -0.50
C VAL A 77 3.42 2.42 1.02
N ASP A 78 2.26 2.87 1.50
CA ASP A 78 2.07 3.24 2.91
C ASP A 78 1.66 2.05 3.80
N GLY A 79 1.61 0.84 3.26
CA GLY A 79 1.19 -0.37 3.95
C GLY A 79 0.54 -1.40 3.02
N ALA A 80 -0.15 -2.36 3.61
CA ALA A 80 -0.78 -3.46 2.87
C ALA A 80 -2.22 -3.74 3.32
N LEU A 81 -3.06 -4.09 2.36
CA LEU A 81 -4.35 -4.76 2.58
C LEU A 81 -4.16 -6.26 2.35
N VAL A 82 -3.90 -7.01 3.42
CA VAL A 82 -3.48 -8.42 3.31
C VAL A 82 -4.67 -9.36 3.21
N GLY A 83 -4.74 -10.11 2.11
CA GLY A 83 -5.72 -11.17 1.88
C GLY A 83 -5.44 -12.46 2.68
N GLY A 84 -5.34 -13.61 2.01
CA GLY A 84 -5.29 -14.93 2.67
C GLY A 84 -4.18 -15.12 3.72
N ALA A 85 -3.05 -14.41 3.60
CA ALA A 85 -1.98 -14.46 4.61
C ALA A 85 -2.39 -13.86 5.97
N SER A 86 -3.47 -13.07 6.03
CA SER A 86 -4.02 -12.54 7.29
C SER A 86 -4.77 -13.57 8.13
N LEU A 87 -5.18 -14.69 7.52
CA LEU A 87 -6.05 -15.69 8.18
C LEU A 87 -5.35 -16.54 9.24
N LYS A 88 -4.01 -16.50 9.32
CA LYS A 88 -3.21 -17.23 10.31
C LYS A 88 -2.14 -16.31 10.88
N ALA A 89 -1.98 -16.34 12.20
CA ALA A 89 -0.95 -15.54 12.87
C ALA A 89 0.47 -15.85 12.35
N SER A 90 0.76 -17.12 12.07
CA SER A 90 2.08 -17.55 11.55
C SER A 90 2.42 -16.97 10.18
N THR A 91 1.42 -16.52 9.40
CA THR A 91 1.63 -15.89 8.09
C THR A 91 1.43 -14.37 8.13
N PHE A 92 0.64 -13.85 9.09
CA PHE A 92 0.34 -12.42 9.18
C PHE A 92 1.35 -11.64 10.03
N VAL A 93 1.78 -12.19 11.17
CA VAL A 93 2.72 -11.54 12.09
C VAL A 93 4.04 -11.17 11.40
N PRO A 94 4.65 -12.03 10.55
CA PRO A 94 5.87 -11.65 9.84
C PRO A 94 5.70 -10.42 8.92
N ILE A 95 4.52 -10.23 8.32
CA ILE A 95 4.23 -9.07 7.47
C ILE A 95 4.17 -7.79 8.32
N ILE A 96 3.56 -7.87 9.50
CA ILE A 96 3.51 -6.75 10.46
C ILE A 96 4.92 -6.41 10.94
N GLU A 97 5.76 -7.40 11.23
CA GLU A 97 7.14 -7.18 11.65
C GLU A 97 7.99 -6.52 10.54
N ALA A 98 7.79 -6.91 9.29
CA ALA A 98 8.42 -6.24 8.14
C ALA A 98 8.00 -4.76 8.07
N ALA A 99 6.70 -4.46 8.21
CA ALA A 99 6.20 -3.09 8.27
C ALA A 99 6.80 -2.30 9.45
N ARG A 100 6.83 -2.91 10.64
CA ARG A 100 7.38 -2.30 11.86
C ARG A 100 8.84 -1.94 11.70
N LYS A 101 9.65 -2.85 11.13
CA LYS A 101 11.06 -2.64 10.85
C LYS A 101 11.30 -1.41 9.97
N LEU A 102 10.49 -1.24 8.92
CA LEU A 102 10.60 -0.11 7.99
C LEU A 102 10.17 1.21 8.65
N SER A 103 9.10 1.19 9.46
CA SER A 103 8.62 2.39 10.17
C SER A 103 9.52 2.86 11.32
N ALA A 104 10.37 1.98 11.85
CA ALA A 104 11.28 2.32 12.95
C ALA A 104 12.58 3.02 12.46
N GLY A 105 12.79 3.11 11.14
CA GLY A 105 13.96 3.73 10.52
C GLY A 105 13.74 5.13 9.95
N THR A 106 12.53 5.67 10.08
CA THR A 106 12.10 7.02 9.68
C THR A 106 11.79 7.87 10.90
#